data_AF-A0A9X2IYF7-F1
#
_entry.id   AF-A0A9X2IYF7-F1
#
_cell.length_a   1.000
_cell.length_b   1.000
_cell.length_c   1.000
_cell.angle_alpha   90.00
_cell.angle_beta   90.00
_cell.angle_gamma   90.00
#
_symmetry.space_group_name_H-M   'P 1'
#
loop_
_entity.id
_entity.type
_entity.pdbx_description
1 polymer ?
#
loop_
_entity_poly.entity_id
_entity_poly.type
_entity_poly.pdbx_seq_one_letter_code
_entity_poly.pdbx_strand_id
1 'polypeptide(L)'
;MAVTDEPRQPLGLDWRARAACRECDPDRWYPETSVRPTYARQVCLECPVRSECGWTAYRADERQGIWAGFRMDRASERAALQNWLGVPDDTAGNGTPVRRTCQGCGDIFEPAESQERVCALCSRYTDAAAPRARVQRLRALGWTMGRISAASGVPQGTLFDLLRPDHARPERMTRTNAEKIMGIIAPELDEAVTR
;
A
#
# COMPACT_ATOMS: atom_id res chain seq x y z
N MET A 1 -8.12 36.20 29.62
CA MET A 1 -9.10 35.52 28.74
C MET A 1 -8.86 36.03 27.33
N ALA A 2 -7.96 35.38 26.58
CA ALA A 2 -7.71 35.75 25.20
C ALA A 2 -8.67 34.92 24.33
N VAL A 3 -9.72 35.56 23.84
CA VAL A 3 -10.49 35.04 22.71
C VAL A 3 -9.59 35.18 21.49
N THR A 4 -8.96 34.08 21.09
CA THR A 4 -8.29 34.01 19.79
C THR A 4 -9.36 34.00 18.73
N ASP A 5 -9.49 35.13 18.05
CA ASP A 5 -10.09 35.28 16.72
C ASP A 5 -9.43 34.25 15.78
N GLU A 6 -10.10 33.13 15.55
CA GLU A 6 -9.72 32.21 14.48
C GLU A 6 -9.93 32.94 13.13
N PRO A 7 -8.96 32.90 12.22
CA PRO A 7 -9.08 33.61 10.96
C PRO A 7 -10.25 33.03 10.15
N ARG A 8 -11.34 33.81 10.02
CA ARG A 8 -12.36 33.58 8.98
C ARG A 8 -11.63 33.40 7.65
N GLN A 9 -11.79 32.23 7.03
CA GLN A 9 -11.16 31.93 5.75
C GLN A 9 -11.41 33.08 4.75
N PRO A 10 -10.36 33.52 4.03
CA PRO A 10 -10.41 34.73 3.22
C PRO A 10 -11.39 34.58 2.05
N LEU A 11 -11.92 35.73 1.62
CA LEU A 11 -12.87 36.00 0.53
C LEU A 11 -12.48 35.39 -0.83
N GLY A 12 -12.52 34.07 -0.93
CA GLY A 12 -12.65 33.33 -2.19
C GLY A 12 -14.09 32.88 -2.32
N LEU A 13 -14.96 33.75 -2.87
CA LEU A 13 -16.35 33.49 -3.28
C LEU A 13 -16.95 32.20 -2.69
N ASP A 14 -17.58 32.28 -1.51
CA ASP A 14 -18.32 31.14 -0.91
C ASP A 14 -19.20 30.53 -2.00
N TRP A 15 -18.87 29.32 -2.45
CA TRP A 15 -19.55 28.68 -3.56
C TRP A 15 -21.05 28.54 -3.27
N ARG A 16 -21.44 28.50 -1.98
CA ARG A 16 -22.84 28.51 -1.54
C ARG A 16 -23.59 29.76 -1.98
N ALA A 17 -22.92 30.90 -2.11
CA ALA A 17 -23.53 32.13 -2.60
C ALA A 17 -24.01 32.04 -4.06
N ARG A 18 -23.37 31.17 -4.85
CA ARG A 18 -23.72 30.88 -6.26
C ARG A 18 -24.60 29.62 -6.42
N ALA A 19 -25.02 28.99 -5.32
CA ALA A 19 -25.81 27.77 -5.38
C ALA A 19 -27.26 28.07 -5.79
N ALA A 20 -27.75 27.40 -6.84
CA ALA A 20 -29.12 27.56 -7.32
C ALA A 20 -30.18 27.21 -6.25
N CYS A 21 -29.86 26.31 -5.32
CA CYS A 21 -30.75 25.92 -4.23
C CYS A 21 -30.92 27.00 -3.14
N ARG A 22 -30.08 28.03 -3.12
CA ARG A 22 -30.10 29.08 -2.10
C ARG A 22 -31.42 29.84 -2.05
N GLU A 23 -32.09 30.00 -3.20
CA GLU A 23 -33.38 30.69 -3.33
C GLU A 23 -34.58 29.74 -3.22
N CYS A 24 -34.33 28.44 -3.00
CA CYS A 24 -35.37 27.44 -2.85
C CYS A 24 -35.74 27.22 -1.38
N ASP A 25 -36.90 26.60 -1.17
CA ASP A 25 -37.32 26.10 0.13
C ASP A 25 -36.33 25.04 0.68
N PRO A 26 -35.70 25.28 1.84
CA PRO A 26 -34.69 24.38 2.40
C PRO A 26 -35.22 22.99 2.75
N ASP A 27 -36.52 22.86 3.09
CA ASP A 27 -37.11 21.57 3.47
C ASP A 27 -37.08 20.57 2.32
N ARG A 28 -37.02 21.06 1.06
CA ARG A 28 -36.86 20.21 -0.12
C ARG A 28 -35.51 19.51 -0.20
N TRP A 29 -34.48 20.03 0.48
CA TRP A 29 -33.16 19.41 0.57
C TRP A 29 -33.03 18.43 1.73
N TYR A 30 -34.02 18.38 2.63
CA TYR A 30 -34.10 17.47 3.76
C TYR A 30 -35.41 16.68 3.77
N PRO A 31 -35.74 15.93 2.69
CA PRO A 31 -37.00 15.21 2.62
C PRO A 31 -37.01 14.00 3.54
N GLU A 32 -38.22 13.61 3.96
CA GLU A 32 -38.43 12.33 4.64
C GLU A 32 -37.87 11.14 3.83
N THR A 33 -37.52 10.07 4.54
CA THR A 33 -36.89 8.87 3.95
C THR A 33 -37.69 8.25 2.81
N SER A 34 -39.03 8.28 2.89
CA SER A 34 -39.95 7.70 1.91
C SER A 34 -40.16 8.58 0.67
N VAL A 35 -39.86 9.88 0.75
CA VAL A 35 -40.16 10.86 -0.30
C VAL A 35 -39.05 10.89 -1.35
N ARG A 36 -39.44 10.88 -2.63
CA ARG A 36 -38.49 10.99 -3.75
C ARG A 36 -38.06 12.45 -3.93
N PRO A 37 -36.75 12.75 -3.99
CA PRO A 37 -36.24 14.11 -4.04
C PRO A 37 -36.19 14.69 -5.47
N THR A 38 -37.25 14.51 -6.26
CA THR A 38 -37.24 14.84 -7.70
C THR A 38 -36.92 16.31 -7.96
N TYR A 39 -37.59 17.22 -7.25
CA TYR A 39 -37.37 18.67 -7.38
C TYR A 39 -35.93 19.07 -7.01
N ALA A 40 -35.46 18.69 -5.82
CA ALA A 40 -34.12 19.04 -5.36
C ALA A 40 -33.03 18.47 -6.28
N ARG A 41 -33.24 17.26 -6.83
CA ARG A 41 -32.34 16.69 -7.84
C ARG A 41 -32.28 17.53 -9.11
N GLN A 42 -33.42 17.96 -9.66
CA GLN A 42 -33.45 18.80 -10.86
C GLN A 42 -32.66 20.08 -10.64
N VAL A 43 -32.89 20.78 -9.52
CA VAL A 43 -32.13 21.99 -9.17
C VAL A 43 -30.64 21.70 -9.02
N CYS A 44 -30.26 20.58 -8.38
CA CYS A 44 -28.85 20.19 -8.25
C CYS A 44 -28.17 19.88 -9.59
N LEU A 45 -28.89 19.29 -10.56
CA LEU A 45 -28.34 18.94 -11.88
C LEU A 45 -27.95 20.19 -12.70
N GLU A 46 -28.68 21.29 -12.50
CA GLU A 46 -28.47 22.57 -13.20
C GLU A 46 -27.58 23.54 -12.40
N CYS A 47 -27.20 23.18 -11.17
CA CYS A 47 -26.48 24.05 -10.26
C CYS A 47 -25.01 24.27 -10.70
N PRO A 48 -24.53 25.53 -10.83
CA PRO A 48 -23.18 25.82 -11.33
C PRO A 48 -22.04 25.44 -10.37
N VAL A 49 -22.38 25.11 -9.11
CA VAL A 49 -21.43 24.76 -8.04
C VAL A 49 -21.62 23.32 -7.55
N ARG A 50 -22.21 22.47 -8.39
CA ARG A 50 -22.52 21.08 -8.05
C ARG A 50 -21.27 20.30 -7.62
N SER A 51 -20.12 20.55 -8.26
CA SER A 51 -18.84 19.90 -7.95
C SER A 51 -18.31 20.29 -6.58
N GLU A 52 -18.28 21.59 -6.26
CA GLU A 52 -17.86 22.10 -4.96
C GLU A 52 -18.77 21.61 -3.83
N CYS A 53 -20.09 21.55 -4.09
CA CYS A 53 -21.08 20.97 -3.20
C CYS A 53 -20.80 19.49 -2.90
N GLY A 54 -20.56 18.68 -3.93
CA GLY A 54 -20.27 17.26 -3.78
C GLY A 54 -18.98 17.00 -3.00
N TRP A 55 -17.89 17.72 -3.33
CA TRP A 55 -16.63 17.62 -2.61
C TRP A 55 -16.74 18.03 -1.14
N THR A 56 -17.57 19.05 -0.84
CA THR A 56 -17.83 19.46 0.54
C THR A 56 -18.54 18.36 1.31
N ALA A 57 -19.60 17.77 0.73
CA ALA A 57 -20.35 16.68 1.34
C ALA A 57 -19.48 15.45 1.60
N TYR A 58 -18.60 15.11 0.65
CA TYR A 58 -17.66 14.00 0.80
C TYR A 58 -16.64 14.25 1.92
N ARG A 59 -15.99 15.42 1.92
CA ARG A 59 -14.93 15.74 2.91
C ARG A 59 -15.46 15.89 4.33
N ALA A 60 -16.68 16.38 4.49
CA ALA A 60 -17.32 16.56 5.78
C ALA A 60 -18.02 15.28 6.29
N ASP A 61 -17.99 14.19 5.51
CA ASP A 61 -18.78 12.96 5.78
C ASP A 61 -20.25 13.30 6.09
N GLU A 62 -20.86 14.16 5.27
CA GLU A 62 -22.25 14.55 5.44
C GLU A 62 -23.15 13.32 5.37
N ARG A 63 -24.11 13.24 6.29
CA ARG A 63 -24.99 12.05 6.43
C ARG A 63 -26.47 12.35 6.25
N GLN A 64 -26.81 13.61 5.97
CA GLN A 64 -28.19 14.06 5.86
C GLN A 64 -28.38 14.99 4.66
N GLY A 65 -29.64 15.06 4.23
CA GLY A 65 -30.06 15.90 3.13
C GLY A 65 -29.51 15.47 1.77
N ILE A 66 -29.67 16.36 0.79
CA ILE A 66 -29.30 16.14 -0.60
C ILE A 66 -28.12 17.02 -0.96
N TRP A 67 -27.04 16.42 -1.44
CA TRP A 67 -25.83 17.14 -1.84
C TRP A 67 -25.44 16.75 -3.26
N ALA A 68 -25.21 17.74 -4.12
CA ALA A 68 -24.92 17.52 -5.55
C ALA A 68 -25.94 16.61 -6.29
N GLY A 69 -27.17 16.48 -5.77
CA GLY A 69 -28.24 15.63 -6.29
C GLY A 69 -28.30 14.23 -5.67
N PHE A 70 -27.44 13.91 -4.69
CA PHE A 70 -27.35 12.62 -4.03
C PHE A 70 -27.86 12.72 -2.59
N ARG A 71 -28.65 11.73 -2.16
CA ARG A 71 -29.11 11.61 -0.78
C ARG A 71 -28.01 11.08 0.13
N MET A 72 -27.62 11.83 1.14
CA MET A 72 -26.54 11.42 2.04
C MET A 72 -26.99 10.41 3.10
N ASP A 73 -28.29 10.32 3.36
CA ASP A 73 -28.87 9.30 4.26
C ASP A 73 -28.92 7.89 3.62
N ARG A 74 -28.65 7.77 2.31
CA ARG A 74 -28.66 6.50 1.57
C ARG A 74 -27.23 6.08 1.21
N ALA A 75 -26.78 4.94 1.72
CA ALA A 75 -25.44 4.42 1.45
C ALA A 75 -25.13 4.24 -0.05
N SER A 76 -26.11 3.76 -0.82
CA SER A 76 -25.97 3.61 -2.28
C SER A 76 -25.81 4.94 -3.00
N GLU A 77 -26.46 6.01 -2.54
CA GLU A 77 -26.34 7.34 -3.14
C GLU A 77 -25.06 8.05 -2.71
N ARG A 78 -24.57 7.82 -1.48
CA ARG A 78 -23.23 8.27 -1.08
C ARG A 78 -22.13 7.62 -1.93
N ALA A 79 -22.23 6.32 -2.19
CA ALA A 79 -21.31 5.64 -3.10
C ALA A 79 -21.39 6.21 -4.53
N ALA A 80 -22.61 6.51 -5.00
CA ALA A 80 -22.80 7.15 -6.31
C ALA A 80 -22.19 8.56 -6.39
N LEU A 81 -22.28 9.36 -5.31
CA LEU A 81 -21.59 10.65 -5.20
C LEU A 81 -20.08 10.48 -5.30
N GLN A 82 -19.50 9.54 -4.54
CA GLN A 82 -18.06 9.28 -4.53
C GLN A 82 -17.56 8.88 -5.93
N ASN A 83 -18.27 7.97 -6.59
CA ASN A 83 -17.97 7.58 -7.97
C ASN A 83 -18.10 8.77 -8.93
N TRP A 84 -19.12 9.61 -8.79
CA TRP A 84 -19.30 10.82 -9.61
C TRP A 84 -18.17 11.85 -9.42
N LEU A 85 -17.62 11.96 -8.20
CA LEU A 85 -16.47 12.81 -7.90
C LEU A 85 -15.14 12.23 -8.40
N GLY A 86 -15.12 10.96 -8.83
CA GLY A 86 -13.89 10.25 -9.15
C GLY A 86 -13.04 9.96 -7.90
N VAL A 87 -13.68 9.88 -6.72
CA VAL A 87 -12.99 9.37 -5.52
C VAL A 87 -12.66 7.90 -5.79
N PRO A 88 -11.39 7.51 -5.75
CA PRO A 88 -11.02 6.12 -5.98
C PRO A 88 -11.73 5.24 -4.96
N ASP A 89 -12.35 4.19 -5.48
CA ASP A 89 -13.08 3.20 -4.70
C ASP A 89 -12.13 2.52 -3.71
N ASP A 90 -12.30 2.82 -2.42
CA ASP A 90 -11.56 2.19 -1.32
C ASP A 90 -12.08 0.77 -1.04
N THR A 91 -13.19 0.34 -1.67
CA THR A 91 -13.63 -1.06 -1.65
C THR A 91 -12.72 -1.99 -2.48
N ALA A 92 -11.82 -1.42 -3.30
CA ALA A 92 -10.63 -2.12 -3.80
C ALA A 92 -9.51 -2.18 -2.74
N GLY A 93 -9.81 -2.76 -1.57
CA GLY A 93 -8.78 -3.30 -0.68
C GLY A 93 -7.79 -2.31 -0.04
N ASN A 94 -8.18 -1.08 0.28
CA ASN A 94 -7.43 -0.28 1.27
C ASN A 94 -8.25 -0.10 2.56
N GLY A 95 -8.57 -1.24 3.19
CA GLY A 95 -8.94 -1.26 4.59
C GLY A 95 -7.74 -0.87 5.46
N THR A 96 -8.00 -0.45 6.70
CA THR A 96 -6.98 -0.25 7.75
C THR A 96 -5.82 -1.24 7.60
N PRO A 97 -4.55 -0.76 7.56
CA PRO A 97 -3.42 -1.64 7.29
C PRO A 97 -3.42 -2.86 8.22
N VAL A 98 -3.51 -4.06 7.63
CA VAL A 98 -3.56 -5.31 8.40
C VAL A 98 -2.16 -5.63 8.90
N ARG A 99 -1.87 -5.30 10.15
CA ARG A 99 -0.59 -5.62 10.78
C ARG A 99 -0.48 -7.10 11.13
N ARG A 100 0.71 -7.68 10.94
CA ARG A 100 1.01 -9.10 11.25
C ARG A 100 2.39 -9.27 11.87
N THR A 101 2.55 -10.34 12.64
CA THR A 101 3.87 -10.78 13.15
C THR A 101 4.64 -11.50 12.04
N CYS A 102 5.86 -11.05 11.78
CA CYS A 102 6.79 -11.65 10.83
C CYS A 102 7.23 -13.04 11.31
N GLN A 103 7.04 -14.08 10.48
CA GLN A 103 7.49 -15.44 10.80
C GLN A 103 9.03 -15.60 10.83
N GLY A 104 9.77 -14.63 10.30
CA GLY A 104 11.24 -14.67 10.23
C GLY A 104 11.98 -13.94 11.36
N CYS A 105 11.39 -12.89 11.96
CA CYS A 105 12.04 -12.12 13.03
C CYS A 105 11.13 -11.81 14.22
N GLY A 106 9.81 -12.04 14.13
CA GLY A 106 8.86 -11.72 15.20
C GLY A 106 8.37 -10.27 15.23
N ASP A 107 8.89 -9.37 14.39
CA ASP A 107 8.42 -7.97 14.34
C ASP A 107 7.04 -7.84 13.69
N ILE A 108 6.32 -6.79 14.09
CA ILE A 108 5.05 -6.41 13.44
C ILE A 108 5.36 -5.69 12.12
N PHE A 109 4.71 -6.12 11.03
CA PHE A 109 4.82 -5.47 9.72
C PHE A 109 3.46 -5.38 9.03
N GLU A 110 3.38 -4.48 8.04
CA GLU A 110 2.22 -4.32 7.17
C GLU A 110 2.54 -5.01 5.82
N PRO A 111 1.84 -6.11 5.47
CA PRO A 111 2.06 -6.82 4.23
C PRO A 111 1.50 -6.04 3.04
N ALA A 112 2.20 -6.06 1.91
CA ALA A 112 1.70 -5.49 0.66
C ALA A 112 0.60 -6.36 0.04
N GLU A 113 0.67 -7.69 0.25
CA GLU A 113 -0.31 -8.66 -0.21
C GLU A 113 -0.76 -9.60 0.92
N SER A 114 -2.01 -10.07 0.86
CA SER A 114 -2.60 -10.91 1.91
C SER A 114 -1.87 -12.24 2.14
N GLN A 115 -1.09 -12.75 1.16
CA GLN A 115 -0.30 -13.97 1.29
C GLN A 115 1.05 -13.77 2.01
N GLU A 116 1.54 -12.54 2.16
CA GLU A 116 2.85 -12.32 2.77
C GLU A 116 2.86 -12.74 4.26
N ARG A 117 3.96 -13.39 4.67
CA ARG A 117 4.16 -13.96 6.02
C ARG A 117 5.45 -13.47 6.70
N VAL A 118 6.32 -12.78 5.97
CA VAL A 118 7.59 -12.23 6.46
C VAL A 118 7.72 -10.78 6.06
N CYS A 119 8.35 -9.96 6.91
CA CYS A 119 8.54 -8.53 6.64
C CYS A 119 9.46 -8.29 5.43
N ALA A 120 9.42 -7.08 4.87
CA ALA A 120 10.23 -6.70 3.71
C ALA A 120 11.73 -6.97 3.91
N LEU A 121 12.26 -6.81 5.14
CA LEU A 121 13.64 -7.17 5.46
C LEU A 121 13.82 -8.69 5.44
N CYS A 122 13.00 -9.45 6.16
CA CYS A 122 13.10 -10.91 6.18
C CYS A 122 12.88 -11.56 4.81
N SER A 123 12.05 -10.98 3.94
CA SER A 123 11.87 -11.44 2.55
C SER A 123 13.17 -11.30 1.72
N ARG A 124 14.02 -10.32 2.08
CA ARG A 124 15.32 -10.09 1.46
C ARG A 124 16.40 -11.01 1.99
N TYR A 125 16.20 -11.75 3.10
CA TYR A 125 17.22 -12.62 3.71
C TYR A 125 16.74 -14.07 3.78
N THR A 126 17.54 -15.00 3.27
CA THR A 126 17.31 -16.44 3.34
C THR A 126 18.33 -17.12 4.24
N ASP A 127 18.07 -18.37 4.59
CA ASP A 127 19.02 -19.25 5.28
C ASP A 127 20.33 -19.37 4.47
N ALA A 128 21.46 -19.21 5.16
CA ALA A 128 22.78 -19.22 4.54
C ALA A 128 23.41 -20.62 4.40
N ALA A 129 22.78 -21.68 4.92
CA ALA A 129 23.34 -23.03 4.94
C ALA A 129 23.51 -23.62 3.53
N ALA A 130 22.50 -23.50 2.65
CA ALA A 130 22.61 -24.02 1.30
C ALA A 130 23.68 -23.27 0.45
N PRO A 131 23.71 -21.92 0.42
CA PRO A 131 24.81 -21.19 -0.22
C PRO A 131 26.18 -21.52 0.36
N ARG A 132 26.29 -21.70 1.69
CA ARG A 132 27.53 -22.11 2.35
C ARG A 132 28.01 -23.48 1.85
N ALA A 133 27.11 -24.48 1.84
CA ALA A 133 27.43 -25.82 1.37
C ALA A 133 27.86 -25.80 -0.11
N ARG A 134 27.21 -24.97 -0.95
CA ARG A 134 27.58 -24.78 -2.35
C ARG A 134 29.00 -24.21 -2.49
N VAL A 135 29.34 -23.16 -1.74
CA VAL A 135 30.70 -22.58 -1.72
C VAL A 135 31.73 -23.61 -1.22
N GLN A 136 31.42 -24.38 -0.17
CA GLN A 136 32.31 -25.44 0.34
C GLN A 136 32.60 -26.51 -0.72
N ARG A 137 31.59 -26.97 -1.46
CA ARG A 137 31.78 -27.95 -2.55
C ARG A 137 32.64 -27.39 -3.68
N LEU A 138 32.39 -26.15 -4.12
CA LEU A 138 33.22 -25.47 -5.12
C LEU A 138 34.69 -25.39 -4.66
N ARG A 139 34.93 -25.06 -3.38
CA ARG A 139 36.27 -25.03 -2.79
C ARG A 139 36.92 -26.42 -2.79
N ALA A 140 36.16 -27.48 -2.48
CA ALA A 140 36.65 -28.85 -2.52
C ALA A 140 37.04 -29.32 -3.94
N LEU A 141 36.38 -28.78 -4.97
CA LEU A 141 36.76 -28.97 -6.39
C LEU A 141 37.92 -28.08 -6.85
N GLY A 142 38.58 -27.38 -5.92
CA GLY A 142 39.75 -26.55 -6.21
C GLY A 142 39.45 -25.13 -6.68
N TRP A 143 38.18 -24.68 -6.67
CA TRP A 143 37.88 -23.29 -7.03
C TRP A 143 38.47 -22.31 -6.00
N THR A 144 39.10 -21.24 -6.47
CA THR A 144 39.58 -20.15 -5.59
C THR A 144 38.41 -19.24 -5.19
N MET A 145 38.53 -18.52 -4.07
CA MET A 145 37.52 -17.50 -3.71
C MET A 145 37.37 -16.44 -4.79
N GLY A 146 38.47 -16.08 -5.46
CA GLY A 146 38.44 -15.19 -6.62
C GLY A 146 37.61 -15.73 -7.77
N ARG A 147 37.76 -17.02 -8.11
CA ARG A 147 36.96 -17.65 -9.16
C ARG A 147 35.47 -17.70 -8.79
N ILE A 148 35.14 -18.04 -7.55
CA ILE A 148 33.74 -18.10 -7.06
C ILE A 148 33.11 -16.70 -7.05
N SER A 149 33.85 -15.69 -6.61
CA SER A 149 33.40 -14.30 -6.59
C SER A 149 33.16 -13.77 -8.01
N ALA A 150 34.09 -14.02 -8.94
CA ALA A 150 33.94 -13.62 -10.34
C ALA A 150 32.72 -14.30 -11.01
N ALA A 151 32.48 -15.57 -10.71
CA ALA A 151 31.36 -16.33 -11.28
C ALA A 151 29.98 -15.95 -10.72
N SER A 152 29.90 -15.61 -9.44
CA SER A 152 28.63 -15.25 -8.78
C SER A 152 28.33 -13.75 -8.76
N GLY A 153 29.35 -12.90 -8.91
CA GLY A 153 29.25 -11.46 -8.64
C GLY A 153 29.02 -11.13 -7.16
N VAL A 154 29.30 -12.06 -6.24
CA VAL A 154 29.26 -11.84 -4.79
C VAL A 154 30.66 -11.45 -4.29
N PRO A 155 30.81 -10.40 -3.47
CA PRO A 155 32.13 -9.99 -2.96
C PRO A 155 32.84 -11.13 -2.20
N GLN A 156 34.17 -11.24 -2.38
CA GLN A 156 34.97 -12.27 -1.70
C GLN A 156 34.81 -12.22 -0.17
N GLY A 157 34.73 -11.02 0.43
CA GLY A 157 34.51 -10.87 1.88
C GLY A 157 33.24 -11.58 2.35
N THR A 158 32.14 -11.44 1.61
CA THR A 158 30.88 -12.16 1.91
C THR A 158 31.03 -13.67 1.81
N LEU A 159 31.81 -14.17 0.84
CA LEU A 159 32.08 -15.60 0.70
C LEU A 159 32.98 -16.13 1.83
N PHE A 160 33.98 -15.35 2.26
CA PHE A 160 34.80 -15.68 3.43
C PHE A 160 33.98 -15.70 4.71
N ASP A 161 33.08 -14.73 4.89
CA ASP A 161 32.21 -14.65 6.06
C ASP A 161 31.31 -15.88 6.18
N LEU A 162 30.79 -16.40 5.06
CA LEU A 162 30.00 -17.64 5.04
C LEU A 162 30.76 -18.86 5.56
N LEU A 163 32.08 -18.91 5.36
CA LEU A 163 32.94 -20.03 5.74
C LEU A 163 33.65 -19.84 7.08
N ARG A 164 33.31 -18.79 7.84
CA ARG A 164 33.83 -18.63 9.21
C ARG A 164 33.46 -19.82 10.10
N PRO A 165 34.20 -20.05 11.20
CA PRO A 165 33.83 -21.04 12.20
C PRO A 165 32.39 -20.86 12.71
N ASP A 166 31.79 -21.93 13.22
CA ASP A 166 30.37 -22.03 13.56
C ASP A 166 29.81 -20.85 14.36
N HIS A 167 30.56 -20.36 15.34
CA HIS A 167 30.16 -19.26 16.22
C HIS A 167 30.27 -17.86 15.58
N ALA A 168 30.96 -17.74 14.45
CA ALA A 168 31.30 -16.46 13.82
C ALA A 168 30.71 -16.29 12.40
N ARG A 169 29.98 -17.29 11.90
CA ARG A 169 29.37 -17.29 10.56
C ARG A 169 27.93 -16.76 10.59
N PRO A 170 27.47 -16.08 9.53
CA PRO A 170 26.10 -15.60 9.45
C PRO A 170 25.11 -16.76 9.25
N GLU A 171 24.01 -16.73 9.99
CA GLU A 171 22.89 -17.68 9.83
C GLU A 171 22.03 -17.35 8.61
N ARG A 172 21.95 -16.06 8.25
CA ARG A 172 21.16 -15.56 7.14
C ARG A 172 22.01 -14.73 6.19
N MET A 173 21.65 -14.75 4.91
CA MET A 173 22.26 -13.89 3.89
C MET A 173 21.20 -13.34 2.95
N THR A 174 21.52 -12.28 2.19
CA THR A 174 20.56 -11.72 1.26
C THR A 174 20.15 -12.76 0.22
N ARG A 175 18.86 -12.83 -0.11
CA ARG A 175 18.27 -13.73 -1.09
C ARG A 175 18.96 -13.61 -2.44
N THR A 176 19.24 -12.38 -2.87
CA THR A 176 19.99 -12.10 -4.10
C THR A 176 21.39 -12.72 -4.10
N ASN A 177 22.15 -12.61 -2.98
CA ASN A 177 23.48 -13.22 -2.91
C ASN A 177 23.39 -14.75 -2.83
N ALA A 178 22.39 -15.29 -2.13
CA ALA A 178 22.13 -16.72 -2.12
C ALA A 178 21.82 -17.26 -3.51
N GLU A 179 20.89 -16.64 -4.24
CA GLU A 179 20.52 -17.01 -5.62
C GLU A 179 21.74 -16.95 -6.57
N LYS A 180 22.56 -15.89 -6.47
CA LYS A 180 23.80 -15.76 -7.24
C LYS A 180 24.81 -16.88 -6.98
N ILE A 181 24.98 -17.29 -5.72
CA ILE A 181 25.89 -18.39 -5.35
C ILE A 181 25.33 -19.73 -5.84
N MET A 182 24.04 -19.95 -5.66
CA MET A 182 23.39 -21.20 -6.07
C MET A 182 23.36 -21.34 -7.59
N GLY A 183 23.20 -20.23 -8.32
CA GLY A 183 23.18 -20.17 -9.77
C GLY A 183 24.55 -20.24 -10.46
N ILE A 184 25.66 -20.41 -9.74
CA ILE A 184 26.97 -20.63 -10.37
C ILE A 184 26.90 -21.92 -11.20
N ILE A 185 27.08 -21.77 -12.52
CA ILE A 185 27.24 -22.87 -13.45
C ILE A 185 28.67 -23.39 -13.32
N ALA A 186 28.80 -24.63 -12.86
CA ALA A 186 30.08 -25.31 -12.66
C ALA A 186 29.89 -26.77 -13.09
N PRO A 187 30.18 -27.12 -14.35
CA PRO A 187 29.91 -28.44 -14.91
C PRO A 187 30.62 -29.57 -14.14
N GLU A 188 31.72 -29.25 -13.45
CA GLU A 188 32.45 -30.19 -12.58
C GLU A 188 31.61 -30.68 -11.37
N LEU A 189 30.56 -29.93 -10.99
CA LEU A 189 29.63 -30.32 -9.91
C LEU A 189 28.55 -31.30 -10.38
N ASP A 190 28.24 -31.33 -11.68
CA ASP A 190 27.20 -32.20 -12.24
C ASP A 190 27.77 -33.61 -12.52
N GLU A 191 29.04 -33.70 -12.92
CA GLU A 191 29.75 -34.99 -13.08
C GLU A 191 29.96 -35.70 -11.73
N ALA A 192 30.13 -34.96 -10.64
CA ALA A 192 30.32 -35.50 -9.29
C ALA A 192 29.05 -36.11 -8.66
N VAL A 193 27.86 -35.84 -9.21
CA VAL A 193 26.58 -36.41 -8.75
C VAL A 193 26.25 -37.73 -9.46
N THR A 194 26.91 -38.01 -10.59
CA THR A 194 26.67 -39.18 -11.44
C THR A 194 27.65 -40.34 -11.16
N ARG A 195 28.50 -40.22 -10.13
CA ARG A 195 29.37 -41.27 -9.60
C ARG A 195 28.99 -41.58 -8.16
#